data_AF-A0A480BNH5-F1
#
_entry.id   AF-A0A480BNH5-F1
#
_cell.length_a   1.000
_cell.length_b   1.000
_cell.length_c   1.000
_cell.angle_alpha   90.00
_cell.angle_beta   90.00
_cell.angle_gamma   90.00
#
_symmetry.space_group_name_H-M   'P 1'
#
loop_
_entity.id
_entity.type
_entity.pdbx_description
1 polymer ?
#
loop_
_entity_poly.entity_id
_entity_poly.type
_entity_poly.pdbx_seq_one_letter_code
_entity_poly.pdbx_strand_id
1 'polypeptide(L)' 'MAVASPAAPAQVLLQPAYLLHRRPYRDTSLLLECFTRDYGRIGLVARGGRGRLAGVL' A
#
# COMPACT_ATOMS: atom_id res chain seq x y z
N MET A 1 -4.49 -8.39 -20.98
CA MET A 1 -4.98 -8.03 -19.62
C MET A 1 -4.18 -8.85 -18.64
N ALA A 2 -3.26 -8.22 -17.92
CA ALA A 2 -2.31 -8.92 -17.06
C ALA A 2 -3.03 -9.47 -15.83
N VAL A 3 -3.33 -10.78 -15.86
CA VAL A 3 -3.71 -11.53 -14.67
C VAL A 3 -2.43 -11.81 -13.89
N ALA A 4 -2.24 -11.07 -12.79
CA ALA A 4 -1.15 -11.33 -11.87
C ALA A 4 -1.43 -12.66 -11.14
N SER A 5 -0.63 -13.68 -11.45
CA SER A 5 -0.65 -14.97 -10.75
C SER A 5 -0.44 -14.77 -9.23
N PRO A 6 -1.18 -15.48 -8.36
CA PRO A 6 -1.18 -15.25 -6.90
C PRO A 6 0.08 -15.77 -6.16
N ALA A 7 1.16 -16.10 -6.85
CA ALA A 7 2.33 -16.79 -6.29
C ALA A 7 3.67 -16.05 -6.42
N ALA A 8 3.66 -14.81 -6.91
CA ALA A 8 4.82 -13.93 -6.93
C ALA A 8 4.43 -12.57 -6.33
N PRO A 9 5.33 -11.81 -5.68
CA PRO A 9 5.03 -10.47 -5.20
C PRO A 9 4.81 -9.55 -6.41
N ALA A 10 3.58 -9.58 -6.95
CA ALA A 10 3.17 -8.75 -8.07
C ALA A 10 3.26 -7.29 -7.63
N GLN A 11 4.11 -6.53 -8.31
CA GLN A 11 4.17 -5.09 -8.12
C GLN A 11 2.88 -4.49 -8.69
N VAL A 12 1.98 -4.08 -7.81
CA VAL A 12 0.71 -3.45 -8.18
C VAL A 12 0.96 -1.99 -8.48
N LEU A 13 0.92 -1.61 -9.76
CA LEU A 13 1.10 -0.24 -10.21
C LEU A 13 -0.26 0.44 -10.42
N LEU A 14 -0.41 1.64 -9.85
CA LEU A 14 -1.53 2.57 -10.12
C LEU A 14 -2.94 1.98 -9.90
N GLN A 15 -3.10 1.10 -8.91
CA GLN A 15 -4.41 0.55 -8.55
C GLN A 15 -5.08 1.41 -7.48
N PRO A 16 -6.36 1.80 -7.64
CA PRO A 16 -7.11 2.47 -6.57
C PRO A 16 -7.23 1.54 -5.36
N ALA A 17 -6.85 2.05 -4.19
CA ALA A 17 -6.82 1.31 -2.95
C ALA A 17 -7.36 2.17 -1.80
N TYR A 18 -8.06 1.54 -0.87
CA TYR A 18 -8.50 2.18 0.37
C TYR A 18 -7.51 1.90 1.50
N LEU A 19 -7.11 2.95 2.22
CA LEU A 19 -6.29 2.80 3.43
C LEU A 19 -7.15 2.32 4.59
N LEU A 20 -6.87 1.12 5.09
CA LEU A 20 -7.52 0.58 6.28
C LEU A 20 -6.81 1.04 7.54
N HIS A 21 -5.48 0.97 7.55
CA HIS A 21 -4.72 1.25 8.76
C HIS A 21 -3.36 1.88 8.45
N ARG A 22 -2.94 2.78 9.34
CA ARG A 22 -1.64 3.44 9.29
C ARG A 22 -1.02 3.38 10.68
N ARG A 23 0.14 2.74 10.81
CA ARG A 23 0.90 2.68 12.08
C ARG A 23 2.30 3.25 11.88
N PRO A 24 2.82 4.01 12.87
CA PRO A 24 4.21 4.40 12.86
C PRO A 24 5.10 3.17 12.83
N TYR A 25 6.08 3.18 11.94
CA TYR A 25 7.12 2.17 11.83
C TYR A 25 8.49 2.81 12.07
N ARG A 26 9.54 1.99 12.09
CA ARG A 26 10.91 2.42 12.38
C ARG A 26 11.35 3.59 11.50
N ASP A 27 12.15 4.49 12.07
CA ASP A 27 12.59 5.73 11.43
C ASP A 27 11.38 6.49 10.90
N THR A 28 11.45 7.27 9.83
CA THR A 28 10.32 8.06 9.28
C THR A 28 9.26 7.24 8.54
N SER A 29 9.27 5.92 8.70
CA SER A 29 8.43 5.02 7.91
C SER A 29 7.04 4.80 8.54
N LEU A 30 6.07 4.43 7.71
CA LEU A 30 4.74 3.99 8.14
C LEU A 30 4.45 2.59 7.60
N LEU A 31 3.85 1.75 8.41
CA LEU A 31 3.17 0.55 7.96
C LEU A 31 1.74 0.92 7.56
N LEU A 32 1.38 0.58 6.32
CA LEU A 32 0.08 0.84 5.75
C LEU A 32 -0.59 -0.49 5.40
N GLU A 33 -1.86 -0.62 5.73
CA GLU A 33 -2.71 -1.67 5.20
C GLU A 33 -3.67 -1.06 4.19
N CYS A 34 -3.63 -1.57 2.95
CA CYS A 34 -4.48 -1.13 1.86
C CYS A 34 -5.41 -2.25 1.43
N PHE A 35 -6.64 -1.91 1.08
CA PHE A 35 -7.59 -2.82 0.44
C PHE A 35 -7.79 -2.42 -1.02
N THR A 36 -7.54 -3.36 -1.91
CA THR A 36 -7.73 -3.22 -3.36
C THR A 36 -8.82 -4.17 -3.82
N ARG A 37 -9.52 -3.83 -4.90
CA ARG A 37 -10.57 -4.69 -5.46
C ARG A 37 -10.02 -6.01 -6.01
N ASP A 38 -8.90 -5.96 -6.72
CA ASP A 38 -8.40 -7.09 -7.49
C ASP A 38 -7.47 -8.01 -6.68
N TYR A 39 -6.77 -7.47 -5.68
CA TYR A 39 -5.77 -8.22 -4.89
C TYR A 39 -6.16 -8.38 -3.41
N GLY A 40 -7.28 -7.78 -2.99
CA GLY A 40 -7.71 -7.79 -1.60
C GLY A 40 -6.80 -6.96 -0.71
N ARG A 41 -6.46 -7.50 0.48
CA ARG A 41 -5.65 -6.79 1.49
C ARG A 41 -4.16 -6.94 1.19
N ILE A 42 -3.48 -5.80 1.07
CA ILE A 42 -2.03 -5.72 0.84
C ILE A 42 -1.39 -4.88 1.95
N GLY A 43 -0.29 -5.37 2.51
CA GLY A 43 0.56 -4.63 3.44
C GLY A 43 1.66 -3.86 2.70
N LEU A 44 1.84 -2.59 3.04
CA LEU A 44 2.81 -1.69 2.40
C LEU A 44 3.67 -0.98 3.47
N VAL A 45 4.90 -0.65 3.11
CA VAL A 45 5.78 0.18 3.92
C VAL A 45 6.02 1.50 3.20
N ALA A 46 5.46 2.59 3.72
CA ALA A 46 5.73 3.93 3.23
C ALA A 46 6.99 4.48 3.91
N ARG A 47 8.14 4.36 3.25
CA ARG A 47 9.40 4.98 3.69
C ARG A 47 9.26 6.50 3.60
N GLY A 48 9.56 7.23 4.67
CA GLY A 48 9.40 8.70 4.72
C GLY A 48 7.96 9.19 4.88
N GLY A 49 6.98 8.30 5.11
CA GLY A 49 5.56 8.64 5.25
C GLY A 49 5.19 9.48 6.47
N ARG A 50 6.12 9.70 7.42
CA ARG A 50 5.92 10.64 8.54
C ARG A 50 6.07 12.11 8.14
N GLY A 51 6.56 12.41 6.93
CA GLY A 51 6.48 13.75 6.33
C GLY A 51 5.06 14.05 5.87
N ARG A 52 4.60 15.30 6.08
CA ARG A 52 3.23 15.75 5.74
C ARG A 52 2.97 15.68 4.23
N LEU A 53 2.55 14.51 3.75
CA LEU A 53 1.79 14.36 2.52
C LEU A 53 0.42 13.80 2.91
N ALA A 54 -0.47 14.74 3.22
CA ALA A 54 -1.90 14.49 3.22
C ALA A 54 -2.29 14.02 1.82
N GLY A 55 -2.95 12.87 1.75
CA GLY A 55 -3.69 12.31 0.63
C GLY A 55 -3.39 12.90 -0.75
N VAL A 56 -2.63 12.17 -1.55
CA VAL A 56 -3.00 12.09 -2.97
C VAL A 56 -4.25 11.21 -3.00
N LEU A 57 -5.40 11.88 -2.96
CA LEU A 57 -6.70 11.35 -3.37
C LEU A 57 -6.71 11.18 -4.89
#